data_AF-A0A074LNL2-F1
#
_entry.id   AF-A0A074LNL2-F1
#
_cell.length_a   1.000
_cell.length_b   1.000
_cell.length_c   1.000
_cell.angle_alpha   90.00
_cell.angle_beta   90.00
_cell.angle_gamma   90.00
#
_symmetry.space_group_name_H-M   'P 1'
#
loop_
_entity.id
_entity.type
_entity.pdbx_description
1 polymer ?
#
loop_
_entity_poly.entity_id
_entity_poly.type
_entity_poly.pdbx_seq_one_letter_code
_entity_poly.pdbx_strand_id
1 'polypeptide(L)'
;MDEHYGKRLGFLKKLHRYYSEKTDEELLYIRAQLVREQHMLGNVALLASTTPIVFLIFGAQLGKYFPHDSVSWVVAVVVCILIIVWSINHNFRKKSRVHLDLFLIEEIQKQRSQKSQRPV
;
A
#
# COMPACT_ATOMS: atom_id res chain seq x y z
N MET A 1 17.23 18.73 9.98
CA MET A 1 16.33 17.58 9.74
C MET A 1 15.39 17.89 8.56
N ASP A 2 15.86 18.65 7.55
CA ASP A 2 14.98 19.53 6.77
C ASP A 2 14.90 19.18 5.28
N GLU A 3 15.94 18.55 4.71
CA GLU A 3 15.98 18.25 3.28
C GLU A 3 14.97 17.15 2.88
N HIS A 4 14.81 16.13 3.73
CA HIS A 4 13.83 15.06 3.52
C HIS A 4 12.38 15.55 3.64
N TYR A 5 12.11 16.49 4.55
CA TYR A 5 10.78 17.08 4.70
C TYR A 5 10.46 17.99 3.51
N GLY A 6 11.42 18.81 3.06
CA GLY A 6 11.26 19.68 1.88
C GLY A 6 10.95 18.90 0.60
N LYS A 7 11.66 17.80 0.35
CA LYS A 7 11.38 16.92 -0.81
C LYS A 7 9.99 16.29 -0.73
N ARG A 8 9.56 15.86 0.46
CA ARG A 8 8.23 15.27 0.69
C ARG A 8 7.12 16.30 0.47
N LEU A 9 7.27 17.50 1.01
CA LEU A 9 6.33 18.62 0.80
C LEU A 9 6.22 19.01 -0.67
N GLY A 10 7.34 19.06 -1.39
CA GLY A 10 7.36 19.32 -2.83
C GLY A 10 6.58 18.27 -3.62
N PHE A 11 6.72 17.00 -3.26
CA PHE A 11 5.95 15.91 -3.85
C PHE A 11 4.45 16.04 -3.56
N LEU A 12 4.04 16.23 -2.29
CA LEU A 12 2.63 16.40 -1.94
C LEU A 12 2.01 17.61 -2.66
N LYS A 13 2.74 18.71 -2.80
CA LYS A 13 2.25 19.91 -3.49
C LYS A 13 2.04 19.67 -4.98
N LYS A 14 2.95 18.94 -5.64
CA LYS A 14 2.76 18.52 -7.05
C LYS A 14 1.54 17.62 -7.20
N LEU A 15 1.38 16.67 -6.29
CA LEU A 15 0.27 15.71 -6.32
C LEU A 15 -1.09 16.40 -6.09
N HIS A 16 -1.16 17.30 -5.10
CA HIS A 16 -2.34 18.13 -4.89
C HIS A 16 -2.66 19.00 -6.11
N ARG A 17 -1.64 19.63 -6.72
CA ARG A 17 -1.83 20.42 -7.94
C ARG A 17 -2.41 19.56 -9.07
N TYR A 18 -1.84 18.38 -9.29
CA TYR A 18 -2.32 17.44 -10.31
C TYR A 18 -3.80 17.11 -10.15
N TYR A 19 -4.26 16.78 -8.93
CA TYR A 19 -5.68 16.51 -8.69
C TYR A 19 -6.54 17.77 -8.75
N SER A 20 -6.01 18.94 -8.37
CA SER A 20 -6.77 20.20 -8.41
C SER A 20 -7.07 20.71 -9.81
N GLU A 21 -6.31 20.28 -10.82
CA GLU A 21 -6.50 20.60 -12.24
C GLU A 21 -7.58 19.71 -12.91
N LYS A 22 -8.03 18.65 -12.23
CA LYS A 22 -9.02 17.69 -12.76
C LYS A 22 -10.46 18.16 -12.56
N THR A 23 -11.37 17.78 -13.46
CA THR A 23 -12.81 18.03 -13.28
C THR A 23 -13.38 17.16 -12.16
N ASP A 24 -14.56 17.52 -11.64
CA ASP A 24 -15.20 16.73 -10.58
C ASP A 24 -15.57 15.31 -11.05
N GLU A 25 -15.93 15.15 -12.33
CA GLU A 25 -16.19 13.83 -12.94
C GLU A 25 -14.92 12.97 -13.01
N GLU A 26 -13.79 13.55 -13.44
CA GLU A 26 -12.50 12.86 -13.45
C GLU A 26 -12.08 12.44 -12.03
N LEU A 27 -12.22 13.33 -11.05
CA LEU A 27 -11.92 13.04 -9.64
C LEU A 27 -12.81 11.93 -9.08
N LEU A 28 -14.08 11.88 -9.48
CA LEU A 28 -15.02 10.84 -9.06
C LEU A 28 -14.62 9.46 -9.62
N TYR A 29 -14.22 9.40 -10.89
CA TYR A 29 -13.73 8.16 -11.50
C TYR A 29 -12.42 7.67 -10.83
N ILE A 30 -11.47 8.58 -10.63
CA ILE A 30 -10.20 8.27 -9.94
C ILE A 30 -10.48 7.79 -8.52
N ARG A 31 -11.39 8.45 -7.78
CA ARG A 31 -11.80 8.03 -6.43
C ARG A 31 -12.41 6.63 -6.45
N ALA A 32 -13.31 6.33 -7.38
CA ALA A 32 -13.94 5.02 -7.50
C ALA A 32 -12.90 3.91 -7.76
N GLN A 33 -11.91 4.17 -8.63
CA GLN A 33 -10.81 3.24 -8.87
C GLN A 33 -9.96 3.03 -7.60
N LEU A 34 -9.59 4.11 -6.91
CA LEU A 34 -8.79 4.05 -5.68
C LEU A 34 -9.51 3.31 -4.55
N VAL A 35 -10.82 3.50 -4.39
CA VAL A 35 -11.64 2.75 -3.41
C VAL A 35 -11.64 1.26 -3.73
N ARG A 36 -11.77 0.89 -5.02
CA ARG A 36 -11.67 -0.50 -5.45
C ARG A 36 -10.30 -1.09 -5.16
N GLU A 37 -9.23 -0.35 -5.43
CA GLU A 37 -7.85 -0.77 -5.13
C GLU A 37 -7.62 -0.92 -3.62
N GLN A 38 -8.13 -0.01 -2.79
CA GLN A 38 -8.05 -0.10 -1.34
C GLN A 38 -8.69 -1.39 -0.81
N HIS A 39 -9.84 -1.76 -1.35
CA HIS A 39 -10.55 -2.99 -0.97
C HIS A 39 -9.72 -4.24 -1.34
N MET A 40 -9.11 -4.25 -2.53
CA MET A 40 -8.24 -5.35 -2.97
C MET A 40 -6.95 -5.45 -2.16
N LEU A 41 -6.35 -4.32 -1.75
CA LEU A 41 -5.15 -4.29 -0.89
C LEU A 41 -5.42 -4.80 0.53
N GLY A 42 -6.67 -4.74 1.00
CA GLY A 42 -7.10 -5.38 2.25
C GLY A 42 -6.91 -6.90 2.22
N ASN A 43 -7.23 -7.55 1.10
CA ASN A 43 -7.09 -9.00 0.94
C ASN A 43 -5.64 -9.48 0.82
N VAL A 44 -4.71 -8.62 0.38
CA VAL A 44 -3.29 -9.00 0.24
C VAL A 44 -2.65 -9.26 1.60
N ALA A 45 -3.06 -8.55 2.66
CA ALA A 45 -2.56 -8.80 4.01
C ALA A 45 -2.97 -10.20 4.53
N LEU A 46 -4.16 -10.67 4.16
CA LEU A 46 -4.66 -12.02 4.48
C LEU A 46 -3.89 -13.10 3.72
N LEU A 47 -3.54 -12.87 2.46
CA LEU A 47 -2.72 -13.81 1.68
C LEU A 47 -1.26 -13.85 2.15
N ALA A 48 -0.72 -12.70 2.57
CA ALA A 48 0.62 -12.61 3.14
C ALA A 48 0.72 -13.30 4.51
N SER A 49 -0.37 -13.35 5.29
CA SER A 49 -0.39 -14.06 6.59
C SER A 49 -0.62 -15.56 6.45
N THR A 50 -1.35 -16.02 5.44
CA THR A 50 -1.54 -17.46 5.19
C THR A 50 -0.29 -18.14 4.65
N THR A 51 0.58 -17.42 3.94
CA THR A 51 1.83 -17.97 3.38
C THR A 51 2.75 -18.60 4.44
N PRO A 52 3.11 -17.92 5.56
CA PRO A 52 3.89 -18.54 6.64
C PRO A 52 3.16 -19.69 7.33
N ILE A 53 1.84 -19.65 7.43
CA ILE A 53 1.03 -20.73 8.04
C ILE A 53 1.10 -21.99 7.17
N VAL A 54 0.93 -21.85 5.86
CA VAL A 54 1.10 -22.95 4.90
C VAL A 54 2.54 -23.49 4.97
N PHE A 55 3.54 -22.62 5.02
CA PHE A 55 4.94 -23.03 5.14
C PHE A 55 5.23 -23.78 6.44
N LEU A 56 4.62 -23.39 7.57
CA LEU A 56 4.73 -24.11 8.85
C LEU A 56 4.07 -25.50 8.79
N ILE A 57 2.88 -25.60 8.19
CA ILE A 57 2.13 -26.86 8.06
C ILE A 57 2.90 -27.86 7.20
N PHE A 58 3.49 -27.41 6.09
CA PHE A 58 4.27 -28.26 5.18
C PHE A 58 5.76 -28.36 5.55
N GLY A 59 6.24 -27.57 6.52
CA GLY A 59 7.63 -27.54 6.96
C GLY A 59 8.12 -28.90 7.48
N ALA A 60 7.26 -29.64 8.19
CA ALA A 60 7.56 -30.98 8.66
C ALA A 60 7.76 -32.00 7.51
N GLN A 61 7.07 -31.80 6.37
CA GLN A 61 7.27 -32.63 5.18
C GLN A 61 8.50 -32.20 4.37
N LEU A 62 8.83 -30.90 4.39
CA LEU A 62 10.04 -30.36 3.77
C LEU A 62 11.32 -30.83 4.47
N GLY A 63 11.28 -31.10 5.77
CA GLY A 63 12.40 -31.69 6.52
C GLY A 63 12.88 -33.04 5.96
N LYS A 64 12.02 -33.75 5.21
CA LYS A 64 12.37 -34.99 4.50
C LYS A 64 13.25 -34.75 3.25
N TYR A 65 13.16 -33.56 2.65
CA TYR A 65 13.92 -33.15 1.47
C TYR A 65 15.08 -32.20 1.79
N PHE A 66 14.98 -31.47 2.90
CA PHE A 66 15.99 -30.57 3.44
C PHE A 66 16.29 -30.96 4.89
N PRO A 67 17.31 -31.79 5.14
CA PRO A 67 17.67 -32.15 6.51
C PRO A 67 17.99 -30.89 7.31
N HIS A 68 17.42 -30.82 8.52
CA HIS A 68 17.45 -29.66 9.41
C HIS A 68 18.88 -29.18 9.75
N ASP A 69 19.87 -30.07 9.67
CA ASP A 69 21.28 -29.77 9.94
C ASP A 69 22.03 -29.14 8.75
N SER A 70 21.38 -29.00 7.59
CA SER A 70 22.03 -28.41 6.43
C SER A 70 21.95 -26.87 6.44
N VAL A 71 23.05 -26.23 6.04
CA VAL A 71 23.11 -24.79 5.79
C VAL A 71 22.02 -24.34 4.80
N SER A 72 21.65 -25.21 3.85
CA SER A 72 20.56 -24.99 2.89
C SER A 72 19.20 -24.79 3.56
N TRP A 73 18.92 -25.46 4.68
CA TRP A 73 17.68 -25.29 5.44
C TRP A 73 17.61 -23.90 6.09
N VAL A 74 18.72 -23.46 6.69
CA VAL A 74 18.83 -22.11 7.27
C VAL A 74 18.64 -21.04 6.21
N VAL A 75 19.26 -21.20 5.02
CA VAL A 75 19.09 -20.27 3.90
C VAL A 75 17.63 -20.22 3.43
N ALA A 76 16.97 -21.37 3.30
CA ALA A 76 15.56 -21.42 2.91
C ALA A 76 14.67 -20.65 3.90
N VAL A 77 14.86 -20.85 5.20
CA VAL A 77 14.11 -20.14 6.25
C VAL A 77 14.34 -18.62 6.17
N VAL A 78 15.60 -18.19 6.02
CA VAL A 78 15.94 -16.76 5.91
C VAL A 78 15.29 -16.14 4.68
N VAL A 79 15.35 -16.81 3.52
CA VAL A 79 14.70 -16.33 2.29
C VAL A 79 13.19 -16.22 2.46
N CYS A 80 12.54 -17.21 3.09
CA CYS A 80 11.11 -17.15 3.38
C CYS A 80 10.76 -15.95 4.27
N ILE A 81 11.53 -15.70 5.33
CA ILE A 81 11.32 -14.54 6.21
C ILE A 81 11.46 -13.23 5.41
N LEU A 82 12.49 -13.10 4.57
CA LEU A 82 12.71 -11.91 3.75
C LEU A 82 11.55 -11.67 2.77
N ILE A 83 11.03 -12.71 2.13
CA ILE A 83 9.88 -12.61 1.22
C ILE A 83 8.64 -12.14 1.98
N ILE A 84 8.38 -12.68 3.18
CA ILE A 84 7.26 -12.26 4.03
C ILE A 84 7.39 -10.79 4.41
N VAL A 85 8.56 -10.39 4.94
CA VAL A 85 8.83 -9.01 5.35
C VAL A 85 8.69 -8.05 4.17
N TRP A 86 9.20 -8.42 3.00
CA TRP A 86 9.10 -7.62 1.78
C TRP A 86 7.65 -7.49 1.32
N SER A 87 6.89 -8.59 1.25
CA SER A 87 5.48 -8.58 0.88
C SER A 87 4.63 -7.70 1.81
N ILE A 88 4.85 -7.82 3.12
CA ILE A 88 4.17 -6.99 4.12
C ILE A 88 4.51 -5.51 3.87
N ASN A 89 5.79 -5.16 3.81
CA ASN A 89 6.23 -3.78 3.61
C ASN A 89 5.70 -3.18 2.30
N HIS A 90 5.74 -3.94 1.22
CA HIS A 90 5.22 -3.52 -0.08
C HIS A 90 3.72 -3.27 -0.03
N ASN A 91 2.96 -4.17 0.60
CA ASN A 91 1.52 -4.02 0.76
C ASN A 91 1.15 -2.79 1.59
N PHE A 92 1.83 -2.59 2.73
CA PHE A 92 1.62 -1.40 3.57
C PHE A 92 1.96 -0.10 2.84
N ARG A 93 3.06 -0.07 2.08
CA ARG A 93 3.43 1.10 1.26
C ARG A 93 2.40 1.40 0.16
N LYS A 94 1.83 0.38 -0.48
CA LYS A 94 0.75 0.56 -1.45
C LYS A 94 -0.53 1.07 -0.79
N LYS A 95 -0.95 0.46 0.33
CA LYS A 95 -2.13 0.87 1.09
C LYS A 95 -2.03 2.32 1.56
N SER A 96 -0.86 2.73 2.07
CA SER A 96 -0.62 4.10 2.51
C SER A 96 -0.71 5.12 1.37
N ARG A 97 -0.23 4.77 0.16
CA ARG A 97 -0.34 5.65 -1.02
C ARG A 97 -1.79 5.86 -1.46
N VAL A 98 -2.55 4.77 -1.61
CA VAL A 98 -3.97 4.85 -1.97
C VAL A 98 -4.76 5.69 -0.97
N HIS A 99 -4.46 5.56 0.33
CA HIS A 99 -5.11 6.37 1.36
C HIS A 99 -4.77 7.87 1.25
N LEU A 100 -3.51 8.20 0.94
CA LEU A 100 -3.08 9.58 0.72
C LEU A 100 -3.79 10.20 -0.49
N ASP A 101 -3.88 9.46 -1.60
CA ASP A 101 -4.56 9.90 -2.82
C ASP A 101 -6.06 10.14 -2.57
N LEU A 102 -6.74 9.23 -1.87
CA LEU A 102 -8.14 9.41 -1.49
C LEU A 102 -8.35 10.62 -0.60
N PHE A 103 -7.51 10.82 0.41
CA PHE A 103 -7.57 11.96 1.31
C PHE A 103 -7.44 13.29 0.55
N LEU A 104 -6.48 13.38 -0.38
CA LEU A 104 -6.27 14.57 -1.21
C LEU A 104 -7.48 14.87 -2.10
N ILE A 105 -8.05 13.85 -2.73
CA ILE A 105 -9.23 14.00 -3.59
C ILE A 105 -10.44 14.47 -2.78
N GLU A 106 -10.68 13.88 -1.61
CA GLU A 106 -11.80 14.28 -0.73
C GLU A 106 -11.64 15.72 -0.23
N GLU A 107 -10.42 16.12 0.12
CA GLU A 107 -10.13 17.49 0.55
C GLU A 107 -10.38 18.49 -0.59
N ILE A 108 -9.96 18.18 -1.82
CA ILE A 108 -10.21 19.03 -3.00
C ILE A 108 -11.70 19.14 -3.29
N GLN A 109 -12.44 18.02 -3.26
CA GLN A 109 -13.89 18.02 -3.47
C GLN A 109 -14.61 18.83 -2.39
N LYS A 110 -14.19 18.71 -1.12
CA LYS A 110 -14.74 19.50 -0.01
C LYS A 110 -14.48 21.00 -0.18
N GLN A 111 -13.28 21.38 -0.58
CA GLN A 111 -12.94 22.78 -0.85
C GLN A 111 -13.76 23.37 -2.00
N ARG A 112 -13.99 22.61 -3.07
CA ARG A 112 -14.85 23.02 -4.20
C ARG A 112 -16.31 23.20 -3.77
N SER A 113 -16.86 22.26 -3.02
CA SER A 113 -18.23 22.34 -2.49
C SER A 113 -18.42 23.55 -1.57
N GLN A 114 -17.46 23.84 -0.67
CA GLN A 114 -17.51 25.03 0.18
C GLN A 114 -17.41 26.33 -0.62
N LYS A 115 -16.61 26.37 -1.69
CA LYS A 115 -16.50 27.54 -2.56
C LYS A 115 -17.78 27.75 -3.37
N SER A 116 -18.45 26.68 -3.80
CA SER A 116 -19.74 26.74 -4.50
C SER A 116 -20.91 27.16 -3.59
N GLN A 117 -20.80 26.94 -2.28
CA GLN A 117 -21.83 27.29 -1.28
C GLN A 117 -21.66 28.70 -0.66
N ARG A 118 -20.60 29.44 -0.98
CA ARG A 118 -20.48 30.84 -0.57
C ARG A 118 -21.39 31.70 -1.46
N PRO A 119 -22.47 32.30 -0.94
CA PRO A 119 -23.22 33.28 -1.69
C PRO A 119 -22.30 34.49 -1.94
N VAL A 120 -22.30 34.97 -3.18
CA VAL A 120 -21.71 36.25 -3.57
C VAL A 120 -22.60 37.37 -3.02
#